data_AF-A0A2S6GGG2-F1
#
_entry.id   AF-A0A2S6GGG2-F1
#
_cell.length_a   1.000
_cell.length_b   1.000
_cell.length_c   1.000
_cell.angle_alpha   90.00
_cell.angle_beta   90.00
_cell.angle_gamma   90.00
#
_symmetry.space_group_name_H-M   'P 1'
#
loop_
_entity.id
_entity.type
_entity.pdbx_description
1 polymer ?
#
loop_
_entity_poly.entity_id
_entity_poly.type
_entity_poly.pdbx_seq_one_letter_code
_entity_poly.pdbx_strand_id
1 'polypeptide(L)'
;MAYFAVDVTRGSQSPDHEALIPHLIHALAEQLGRAKERGRVSSTVDTTLEADALATMAAGLLTGMLVNYYDTDHATRIVDYRLAQLFTGP
;
A
#
# COMPACT_ATOMS: atom_id res chain seq x y z
N MET A 1 -18.53 5.98 -1.79
CA MET A 1 -17.24 6.26 -1.14
C MET A 1 -17.42 6.25 0.37
N ALA A 2 -17.63 5.06 0.96
CA ALA A 2 -17.68 4.80 2.40
C ALA A 2 -17.72 3.28 2.64
N TYR A 3 -16.64 2.56 2.34
CA TYR A 3 -16.49 1.14 2.74
C TYR A 3 -15.01 0.72 2.80
N PHE A 4 -14.15 1.51 3.45
CA PHE A 4 -12.72 1.16 3.63
C PHE A 4 -12.15 1.53 5.00
N ALA A 5 -13.00 1.94 5.95
CA ALA A 5 -12.60 2.13 7.32
C ALA A 5 -13.50 1.25 8.18
N VAL A 6 -12.89 0.50 9.11
CA VAL A 6 -13.48 -0.52 9.99
C VAL A 6 -13.39 -1.94 9.42
N ASP A 7 -12.21 -2.56 9.46
CA ASP A 7 -12.08 -3.98 9.88
C ASP A 7 -10.65 -4.44 10.21
N VAL A 8 -9.82 -3.63 10.90
CA VAL A 8 -8.41 -4.03 11.17
C VAL A 8 -8.11 -4.24 12.67
N THR A 9 -9.13 -4.27 13.54
CA THR A 9 -8.90 -4.32 15.00
C THR A 9 -9.65 -5.43 15.75
N ARG A 10 -10.20 -6.45 15.06
CA ARG A 10 -10.75 -7.63 15.75
C ARG A 10 -10.13 -8.91 15.22
N GLY A 11 -9.30 -9.54 16.05
CA GLY A 11 -8.76 -10.86 15.85
C GLY A 11 -9.87 -11.92 15.76
N SER A 12 -10.40 -12.09 14.55
CA SER A 12 -11.12 -13.28 14.13
C SER A 12 -10.37 -13.84 12.93
N GLN A 13 -9.81 -15.05 13.09
CA GLN A 13 -9.29 -15.83 11.98
C GLN A 13 -10.49 -16.29 11.15
N SER A 14 -10.95 -15.41 10.26
CA SER A 14 -11.98 -15.73 9.27
C SER A 14 -11.28 -16.14 7.97
N PRO A 15 -11.71 -17.23 7.29
CA PRO A 15 -11.13 -17.71 6.01
C PRO A 15 -11.12 -16.66 4.89
N ASP A 16 -11.88 -15.57 5.05
CA ASP A 16 -11.96 -14.46 4.11
C ASP A 16 -10.70 -13.56 4.06
N HIS A 17 -9.76 -13.70 5.01
CA HIS A 17 -8.49 -12.96 4.98
C HIS A 17 -7.58 -13.39 3.83
N GLU A 18 -7.78 -14.58 3.27
CA GLU A 18 -6.90 -15.19 2.28
C GLU A 18 -6.95 -14.48 0.91
N ALA A 19 -7.99 -13.67 0.64
CA ALA A 19 -8.17 -12.98 -0.64
C ALA A 19 -7.90 -11.46 -0.63
N LEU A 20 -7.76 -10.82 0.54
CA LEU A 20 -7.69 -9.35 0.61
C LEU A 20 -6.39 -8.78 0.03
N ILE A 21 -5.26 -9.44 0.30
CA ILE A 21 -3.94 -8.97 -0.16
C ILE A 21 -3.81 -9.03 -1.68
N PRO A 22 -4.16 -10.13 -2.38
CA PRO A 22 -4.16 -10.16 -3.84
C PRO A 22 -5.04 -9.07 -4.48
N HIS A 23 -6.20 -8.78 -3.88
CA HIS A 23 -7.11 -7.74 -4.41
C HIS A 23 -6.55 -6.34 -4.20
N LEU A 24 -5.91 -6.09 -3.05
CA LEU A 24 -5.22 -4.84 -2.78
C LEU A 24 -4.07 -4.61 -3.76
N ILE A 25 -3.23 -5.63 -4.00
CA ILE A 25 -2.12 -5.56 -4.95
C ILE A 25 -2.65 -5.25 -6.35
N HIS A 26 -3.71 -5.93 -6.78
CA HIS A 26 -4.32 -5.67 -8.08
C HIS A 26 -4.84 -4.23 -8.20
N ALA A 27 -5.56 -3.73 -7.19
CA ALA A 27 -6.06 -2.37 -7.17
C ALA A 27 -4.92 -1.32 -7.19
N LEU A 28 -3.85 -1.55 -6.44
CA LEU A 28 -2.66 -0.69 -6.43
C LEU A 28 -1.98 -0.68 -7.80
N ALA A 29 -1.80 -1.86 -8.42
CA ALA A 29 -1.20 -1.98 -9.74
C ALA A 29 -2.01 -1.22 -10.81
N GLU A 30 -3.34 -1.29 -10.77
CA GLU A 30 -4.20 -0.49 -11.65
C GLU A 30 -4.01 1.02 -11.43
N GLN A 31 -3.95 1.50 -10.19
CA GLN A 31 -3.75 2.92 -9.91
C GLN A 31 -2.38 3.39 -10.41
N LEU A 32 -1.33 2.59 -10.21
CA LEU A 32 0.01 2.87 -10.72
C LEU A 32 0.04 2.85 -12.26
N GLY A 33 -0.68 1.93 -12.89
CA GLY A 33 -0.86 1.89 -14.35
C GLY A 33 -1.47 3.19 -14.89
N ARG A 34 -2.59 3.63 -14.31
CA ARG A 34 -3.23 4.90 -14.69
C ARG A 34 -2.34 6.12 -14.43
N ALA A 35 -1.54 6.10 -13.37
CA ALA A 35 -0.59 7.17 -13.07
C ALA A 35 0.59 7.20 -14.07
N LYS A 36 1.08 6.03 -14.45
CA LYS A 36 2.12 5.83 -15.47
C LYS A 36 1.65 6.30 -16.85
N GLU A 37 0.42 5.97 -17.24
CA GLU A 37 -0.21 6.48 -18.47
C GLU A 37 -0.30 8.01 -18.52
N ARG A 38 -0.47 8.65 -17.35
CA ARG A 38 -0.51 10.10 -17.19
C ARG A 38 0.87 10.74 -17.01
N GLY A 39 1.95 9.95 -17.08
CA GLY A 39 3.32 10.43 -16.90
C GLY A 39 3.68 10.82 -15.47
N ARG A 40 2.83 10.52 -14.47
CA ARG A 40 3.07 10.83 -13.05
C ARG A 40 4.03 9.85 -12.38
N VAL A 41 4.16 8.67 -12.94
CA VAL A 41 5.11 7.61 -12.55
C VAL A 41 5.97 7.31 -13.76
N SER A 42 7.26 7.02 -13.54
CA SER A 42 8.19 6.67 -14.62
C SER A 42 7.67 5.52 -15.48
N SER A 43 7.87 5.62 -16.80
CA SER A 43 7.48 4.58 -17.76
C SER A 43 8.26 3.27 -17.55
N THR A 44 9.39 3.31 -16.85
CA THR A 44 10.23 2.15 -16.54
C THR A 44 9.76 1.34 -15.34
N VAL A 45 8.81 1.85 -14.55
CA VAL A 45 8.29 1.15 -13.37
C VAL A 45 7.42 -0.04 -13.79
N ASP A 46 7.70 -1.22 -13.22
CA ASP A 46 6.79 -2.35 -13.22
C ASP A 46 5.71 -2.12 -12.15
N THR A 47 4.47 -1.91 -12.60
CA THR A 47 3.36 -1.52 -11.73
C THR A 47 2.89 -2.64 -10.81
N THR A 48 3.04 -3.89 -11.23
CA THR A 48 2.64 -5.04 -10.42
C THR A 48 3.65 -5.27 -9.31
N LEU A 49 4.94 -5.28 -9.66
CA LEU A 49 6.00 -5.46 -8.68
C LEU A 49 6.04 -4.32 -7.65
N GLU A 50 5.79 -3.08 -8.11
CA GLU A 50 5.73 -1.93 -7.21
C GLU A 50 4.51 -2.02 -6.27
N ALA A 51 3.35 -2.50 -6.76
CA ALA A 51 2.17 -2.74 -5.92
C ALA A 51 2.42 -3.79 -4.84
N ASP A 52 3.07 -4.90 -5.18
CA ASP A 52 3.51 -5.93 -4.23
C ASP A 52 4.46 -5.36 -3.17
N ALA A 53 5.43 -4.53 -3.58
CA ALA A 53 6.38 -3.89 -2.68
C ALA A 53 5.68 -2.92 -1.71
N LEU A 54 4.73 -2.12 -2.20
CA LEU A 54 3.94 -1.20 -1.36
C LEU A 54 3.07 -1.97 -0.35
N ALA A 55 2.42 -3.05 -0.77
CA ALA A 55 1.62 -3.88 0.12
C ALA A 55 2.47 -4.55 1.21
N THR A 56 3.64 -5.07 0.84
CA THR A 56 4.61 -5.67 1.77
C THR A 56 5.13 -4.64 2.78
N MET A 57 5.46 -3.43 2.31
CA MET A 57 5.89 -2.33 3.18
C MET A 57 4.80 -1.95 4.17
N ALA A 58 3.54 -1.82 3.72
CA ALA A 58 2.41 -1.50 4.59
C ALA A 58 2.20 -2.58 5.67
N ALA A 59 2.28 -3.86 5.32
CA ALA A 59 2.20 -4.96 6.28
C ALA A 59 3.33 -4.93 7.32
N GLY A 60 4.56 -4.61 6.90
CA GLY A 60 5.70 -4.43 7.79
C GLY A 60 5.53 -3.25 8.76
N LEU A 61 5.03 -2.12 8.26
CA LEU A 61 4.73 -0.95 9.09
C LEU A 61 3.64 -1.25 10.12
N LEU A 62 2.54 -1.90 9.71
CA LEU A 62 1.47 -2.33 10.62
C LEU A 62 1.99 -3.27 11.71
N THR A 63 2.84 -4.24 11.34
CA THR A 63 3.49 -5.14 12.30
C THR A 63 4.38 -4.37 13.27
N GLY A 64 5.17 -3.42 12.78
CA GLY A 64 6.00 -2.54 13.61
C GLY A 64 5.18 -1.67 14.58
N MET A 65 4.00 -1.21 14.18
CA MET A 65 3.09 -0.47 15.05
C MET A 65 2.51 -1.36 16.15
N LEU A 66 2.15 -2.62 15.86
CA LEU A 66 1.64 -3.55 16.87
C LEU A 66 2.64 -3.84 18.00
N VAL A 67 3.94 -3.76 17.70
CA VAL A 67 5.02 -3.93 18.68
C VAL A 67 5.56 -2.59 19.22
N ASN A 68 4.85 -1.48 18.99
CA ASN A 68 5.22 -0.12 19.39
C ASN A 68 6.60 0.35 18.90
N TYR A 69 7.11 -0.24 17.81
CA TYR A 69 8.36 0.19 17.19
C TYR A 69 8.17 1.44 16.33
N TYR A 70 7.03 1.53 15.63
CA TYR A 70 6.60 2.73 14.92
C TYR A 70 5.33 3.29 15.55
N ASP A 71 5.24 4.62 15.64
CA ASP A 71 3.97 5.30 15.80
C ASP A 71 3.35 5.60 14.41
N THR A 72 2.11 6.09 14.41
CA THR A 72 1.39 6.44 13.19
C THR A 72 2.09 7.52 12.38
N ASP A 73 2.68 8.52 13.04
CA ASP A 73 3.33 9.65 12.37
C ASP A 73 4.61 9.21 11.65
N HIS A 74 5.39 8.31 12.25
CA HIS A 74 6.58 7.75 11.64
C HIS A 74 6.21 6.81 10.49
N ALA A 75 5.22 5.93 10.66
CA ALA A 75 4.75 5.07 9.58
C ALA A 75 4.25 5.88 8.38
N THR A 76 3.47 6.94 8.62
CA THR A 76 2.99 7.86 7.58
C THR A 76 4.14 8.51 6.82
N ARG A 77 5.15 9.03 7.54
CA ARG A 77 6.33 9.64 6.91
C ARG A 77 7.10 8.68 6.01
N ILE A 78 7.19 7.40 6.38
CA ILE A 78 7.85 6.38 5.55
C ILE A 78 7.05 6.15 4.26
N VAL A 79 5.72 6.05 4.37
CA VAL A 79 4.84 5.92 3.20
C VAL A 79 4.98 7.14 2.29
N ASP A 80 4.89 8.35 2.83
CA ASP A 80 5.03 9.60 2.08
C ASP A 80 6.39 9.69 1.38
N TYR A 81 7.47 9.32 2.07
CA TYR A 81 8.81 9.27 1.49
C TYR A 81 8.91 8.30 0.31
N ARG A 82 8.27 7.12 0.40
CA ARG A 82 8.25 6.16 -0.71
C ARG A 82 7.42 6.67 -1.88
N LEU A 83 6.23 7.23 -1.61
CA LEU A 83 5.35 7.76 -2.64
C LEU A 83 5.98 8.96 -3.37
N ALA A 84 6.67 9.85 -2.65
CA ALA A 84 7.37 10.99 -3.25
C ALA A 84 8.46 10.57 -4.25
N GLN A 85 9.13 9.45 -4.04
CA GLN A 85 10.11 8.90 -4.99
C GLN A 85 9.47 8.16 -6.15
N LEU A 86 8.30 7.58 -5.95
CA LEU A 86 7.59 6.84 -6.98
C LEU A 86 6.89 7.78 -7.97
N PHE A 87 6.27 8.84 -7.44
CA PHE A 87 5.54 9.84 -8.21
C PHE A 87 6.42 11.06 -8.50
N THR A 88 7.33 10.90 -9.46
CA THR A 88 8.29 11.94 -9.87
C THR A 88 7.88 12.69 -11.14
N GLY A 89 6.71 12.38 -11.69
CA GLY A 89 6.18 13.10 -12.85
C GLY A 89 5.66 14.51 -12.51
N PRO A 90 5.54 15.38 -13.52
CA PRO A 90 5.07 16.76 -13.37
C PRO A 90 3.58 16.89 -12.99
#